data_AF-A0A6N4TDY2-F1
#
_entry.id   AF-A0A6N4TDY2-F1
#
_cell.length_a   1.000
_cell.length_b   1.000
_cell.length_c   1.000
_cell.angle_alpha   90.00
_cell.angle_beta   90.00
_cell.angle_gamma   90.00
#
_symmetry.space_group_name_H-M   'P 1'
#
loop_
_entity.id
_entity.type
_entity.pdbx_description
1 polymer ?
#
loop_
_entity_poly.entity_id
_entity_poly.type
_entity_poly.pdbx_seq_one_letter_code
_entity_poly.pdbx_strand_id
1 'polypeptide(L)'
;MPTGLTATAANSSSISLSWNAATDNAGGSGVKGYNIARNGGSPVFSASTSFVDGGLSPATTYSYTVAAVDNANNVSANSITASAKTPAGACQVQVNFQVTNNTTVVGQDVYLTGSGAELGNWNTASATKLSGNLWPLWTVSRNLNANTTYEYKYLTQGVKPLAWEVGANRVINVPACGSAPVTVPASTFRQ
;
A
#
# COMPACT_ATOMS: atom_id res chain seq x y z
N MET A 1 5.20 -4.00 -34.21
CA MET A 1 4.77 -4.42 -32.85
C MET A 1 5.91 -4.18 -31.86
N PRO A 2 5.64 -4.00 -30.56
CA PRO A 2 6.67 -3.90 -29.53
C PRO A 2 7.43 -5.23 -29.33
N THR A 3 8.67 -5.17 -28.87
CA THR A 3 9.50 -6.36 -28.57
C THR A 3 10.15 -6.23 -27.19
N GLY A 4 10.71 -7.33 -26.67
CA GLY A 4 11.45 -7.31 -25.40
C GLY A 4 10.59 -6.96 -24.18
N LEU A 5 9.29 -7.29 -24.20
CA LEU A 5 8.42 -7.10 -23.05
C LEU A 5 8.94 -7.91 -21.87
N THR A 6 9.17 -7.25 -20.74
CA THR A 6 9.50 -7.87 -19.47
C THR A 6 8.46 -7.50 -18.43
N ALA A 7 8.25 -8.40 -17.46
CA ALA A 7 7.40 -8.19 -16.31
C ALA A 7 8.17 -8.59 -15.05
N THR A 8 8.26 -7.69 -14.07
CA THR A 8 8.95 -7.92 -12.80
C THR A 8 8.06 -7.50 -11.66
N ALA A 9 7.81 -8.40 -10.70
CA ALA A 9 7.05 -8.03 -9.52
C ALA A 9 7.83 -7.02 -8.67
N ALA A 10 7.23 -5.85 -8.43
CA ALA A 10 7.83 -4.80 -7.62
C ALA A 10 7.52 -5.01 -6.13
N ASN A 11 6.31 -5.47 -5.81
CA ASN A 11 5.90 -5.90 -4.48
C ASN A 11 4.66 -6.83 -4.59
N SER A 12 4.05 -7.19 -3.46
CA SER A 12 2.90 -8.10 -3.42
C SER A 12 1.63 -7.58 -4.11
N SER A 13 1.56 -6.30 -4.49
CA SER A 13 0.41 -5.70 -5.14
C SER A 13 0.74 -4.90 -6.40
N SER A 14 1.97 -4.98 -6.93
CA SER A 14 2.32 -4.37 -8.21
C SER A 14 3.38 -5.12 -9.01
N ILE A 15 3.27 -5.01 -10.34
CA ILE A 15 4.22 -5.51 -11.33
C ILE A 15 4.66 -4.35 -12.23
N SER A 16 5.97 -4.20 -12.41
CA SER A 16 6.57 -3.26 -13.35
C SER A 16 6.79 -3.94 -14.70
N LEU A 17 6.38 -3.26 -15.77
CA LEU A 17 6.54 -3.66 -17.16
C LEU A 17 7.48 -2.70 -17.89
N SER A 18 8.30 -3.24 -18.78
CA SER A 18 9.09 -2.46 -19.74
C SER A 18 9.22 -3.20 -21.06
N TRP A 19 9.35 -2.47 -22.16
CA TRP A 19 9.52 -3.03 -23.50
C TRP A 19 10.33 -2.09 -24.39
N ASN A 20 10.81 -2.62 -25.52
CA ASN A 20 11.46 -1.81 -26.55
C ASN A 20 10.41 -1.09 -27.39
N ALA A 21 10.72 0.16 -27.78
CA ALA A 21 9.85 0.95 -28.64
C ALA A 21 9.58 0.23 -29.96
N ALA A 22 8.33 0.30 -30.43
CA ALA A 22 7.99 -0.13 -31.79
C ALA A 22 8.38 0.96 -32.80
N THR A 23 8.66 0.55 -34.03
CA THR A 23 8.79 1.46 -35.17
C THR A 23 7.53 1.41 -36.03
N ASP A 24 7.20 2.54 -36.64
CA ASP A 24 6.15 2.62 -37.67
C ASP A 24 6.78 2.46 -39.06
N ASN A 25 5.93 2.22 -40.07
CA ASN A 25 6.31 2.04 -41.46
C ASN A 25 6.79 3.38 -42.06
N ALA A 26 7.60 3.33 -43.12
CA ALA A 26 8.01 4.54 -43.83
C ALA A 26 6.78 5.31 -44.36
N GLY A 27 6.69 6.60 -44.03
CA GLY A 27 5.53 7.45 -44.35
C GLY A 27 4.33 7.29 -43.41
N GLY A 28 4.45 6.50 -42.34
CA GLY A 28 3.43 6.34 -41.31
C GLY A 28 3.27 7.57 -40.39
N SER A 29 2.29 7.50 -39.51
CA SER A 29 1.91 8.61 -38.61
C SER A 29 2.75 8.66 -37.32
N GLY A 30 3.63 7.69 -37.13
CA GLY A 30 4.44 7.53 -35.93
C GLY A 30 3.68 6.87 -34.79
N VAL A 31 4.40 6.26 -33.86
CA VAL A 31 3.82 5.59 -32.69
C VAL A 31 3.30 6.62 -31.70
N LYS A 32 1.99 6.58 -31.43
CA LYS A 32 1.30 7.40 -30.44
C LYS A 32 1.49 6.86 -29.01
N GLY A 33 1.56 5.54 -28.87
CA GLY A 33 1.75 4.87 -27.58
C GLY A 33 1.44 3.38 -27.65
N TYR A 34 1.02 2.82 -26.52
CA TYR A 34 0.92 1.38 -26.33
C TYR A 34 -0.33 1.00 -25.53
N ASN A 35 -1.01 -0.05 -25.99
CA ASN A 35 -2.10 -0.72 -25.30
C ASN A 35 -1.53 -1.91 -24.50
N ILE A 36 -1.67 -1.90 -23.18
CA ILE A 36 -1.23 -2.94 -22.27
C ILE A 36 -2.43 -3.76 -21.83
N ALA A 37 -2.47 -5.05 -22.17
CA ALA A 37 -3.52 -5.96 -21.74
C ALA A 37 -3.01 -6.91 -20.66
N ARG A 38 -3.75 -7.00 -19.55
CA ARG A 38 -3.50 -7.93 -18.44
C ARG A 38 -4.43 -9.13 -18.56
N ASN A 39 -3.89 -10.34 -18.52
CA ASN A 39 -4.64 -11.61 -18.62
C ASN A 39 -5.63 -11.63 -19.81
N GLY A 40 -5.30 -10.96 -20.91
CA GLY A 40 -6.18 -10.83 -22.09
C GLY A 40 -7.40 -9.93 -21.91
N GLY A 41 -7.52 -9.18 -20.80
CA GLY A 41 -8.60 -8.23 -20.56
C GLY A 41 -8.46 -6.91 -21.34
N SER A 42 -9.37 -5.98 -21.10
CA SER A 42 -9.38 -4.66 -21.74
C SER A 42 -8.05 -3.92 -21.53
N PRO A 43 -7.46 -3.35 -22.59
CA PRO A 43 -6.16 -2.71 -22.48
C PRO A 43 -6.22 -1.36 -21.80
N VAL A 44 -5.11 -1.00 -21.15
CA VAL A 44 -4.83 0.35 -20.64
C VAL A 44 -3.81 1.02 -21.55
N PHE A 45 -4.04 2.29 -21.89
CA PHE A 45 -3.12 3.05 -22.75
C PHE A 45 -1.97 3.67 -21.95
N SER A 46 -0.74 3.59 -22.49
CA SER A 46 0.44 4.31 -22.01
C SER A 46 1.16 4.96 -23.19
N ALA A 47 1.58 6.22 -23.02
CA ALA A 47 2.45 6.90 -23.99
C ALA A 47 3.95 6.53 -23.81
N SER A 48 4.29 5.82 -22.73
CA SER A 48 5.66 5.43 -22.39
C SER A 48 5.92 3.96 -22.74
N THR A 49 7.20 3.57 -22.82
CA THR A 49 7.65 2.18 -22.99
C THR A 49 7.80 1.42 -21.66
N SER A 50 7.10 1.90 -20.63
CA SER A 50 7.00 1.27 -19.33
C SER A 50 5.62 1.51 -18.72
N PHE A 51 5.24 0.63 -17.80
CA PHE A 51 3.97 0.71 -17.08
C PHE A 51 4.09 0.01 -15.74
N VAL A 52 3.49 0.57 -14.69
CA VAL A 52 3.36 -0.11 -13.39
C VAL A 52 1.90 -0.50 -13.23
N ASP A 53 1.65 -1.80 -13.22
CA ASP A 53 0.34 -2.36 -12.95
C ASP A 53 0.18 -2.55 -11.43
N GLY A 54 -0.70 -1.78 -10.82
CA GLY A 54 -0.96 -1.78 -9.38
C GLY A 54 -2.31 -2.38 -9.00
N GLY A 55 -2.56 -2.53 -7.70
CA GLY A 55 -3.81 -3.09 -7.17
C GLY A 55 -3.95 -4.60 -7.39
N LEU A 56 -2.82 -5.29 -7.54
CA LEU A 56 -2.77 -6.73 -7.76
C LEU A 56 -2.97 -7.51 -6.46
N SER A 57 -3.50 -8.72 -6.60
CA SER A 57 -3.59 -9.67 -5.51
C SER A 57 -2.21 -10.29 -5.25
N PRO A 58 -1.82 -10.48 -3.97
CA PRO A 58 -0.59 -11.19 -3.64
C PRO A 58 -0.58 -12.65 -4.10
N ALA A 59 0.62 -13.22 -4.20
CA ALA A 59 0.84 -14.62 -4.59
C ALA A 59 0.14 -15.05 -5.90
N THR A 60 -0.15 -14.11 -6.79
CA THR A 60 -0.92 -14.33 -8.03
C THR A 60 -0.04 -14.12 -9.25
N THR A 61 -0.13 -15.04 -10.21
CA THR A 61 0.55 -14.90 -11.51
C THR A 61 -0.31 -14.07 -12.45
N TYR A 62 0.30 -13.07 -13.08
CA TYR A 62 -0.31 -12.24 -14.11
C TYR A 62 0.47 -12.35 -15.42
N SER A 63 -0.26 -12.30 -16.53
CA SER A 63 0.31 -12.27 -17.88
C SER A 63 -0.02 -10.95 -18.58
N TYR A 64 0.92 -10.50 -19.42
CA TYR A 64 0.85 -9.21 -20.08
C TYR A 64 1.22 -9.31 -21.54
N THR A 65 0.51 -8.55 -22.37
CA THR A 65 0.87 -8.28 -23.76
C THR A 65 0.79 -6.79 -24.03
N VAL A 66 1.63 -6.30 -24.94
CA VAL A 66 1.63 -4.90 -25.36
C VAL A 66 1.48 -4.80 -26.87
N ALA A 67 0.59 -3.92 -27.33
CA ALA A 67 0.44 -3.56 -28.75
C ALA A 67 0.75 -2.07 -28.94
N ALA A 68 1.51 -1.71 -29.97
CA ALA A 68 1.70 -0.32 -30.35
C ALA A 68 0.44 0.23 -31.03
N VAL A 69 0.18 1.52 -30.80
CA VAL A 69 -0.88 2.32 -31.42
C VAL A 69 -0.23 3.52 -32.11
N ASP A 70 -0.60 3.81 -33.34
CA ASP A 70 -0.10 4.99 -34.08
C ASP A 70 -1.02 6.21 -33.92
N ASN A 71 -0.64 7.36 -34.51
CA ASN A 71 -1.45 8.59 -34.44
C ASN A 71 -2.73 8.52 -35.30
N ALA A 72 -2.83 7.56 -36.23
CA ALA A 72 -4.03 7.24 -36.98
C ALA A 72 -4.96 6.23 -36.25
N ASN A 73 -4.59 5.79 -35.05
CA ASN A 73 -5.26 4.78 -34.23
C ASN A 73 -5.25 3.35 -34.81
N ASN A 74 -4.30 3.04 -35.68
CA ASN A 74 -4.00 1.66 -36.05
C ASN A 74 -3.32 0.94 -34.89
N VAL A 75 -3.68 -0.32 -34.66
CA VAL A 75 -3.13 -1.16 -33.59
C VAL A 75 -2.31 -2.30 -34.19
N SER A 76 -1.06 -2.43 -33.76
CA SER A 76 -0.20 -3.54 -34.19
C SER A 76 -0.59 -4.87 -33.54
N ALA A 77 -0.02 -5.98 -34.01
CA ALA A 77 -0.07 -7.25 -33.28
C ALA A 77 0.53 -7.13 -31.86
N ASN A 78 0.07 -7.99 -30.96
CA ASN A 78 0.59 -8.08 -29.61
C ASN A 78 2.06 -8.54 -29.59
N SER A 79 2.82 -8.06 -28.62
CA SER A 79 4.12 -8.61 -28.26
C SER A 79 4.02 -10.07 -27.82
N ILE A 80 5.17 -10.74 -27.73
CA ILE A 80 5.28 -11.98 -26.94
C ILE A 80 4.83 -11.69 -25.51
N THR A 81 4.08 -12.63 -24.93
CA THR A 81 3.57 -12.53 -23.56
C THR A 81 4.70 -12.57 -22.56
N ALA A 82 4.69 -11.64 -21.60
CA ALA A 82 5.50 -11.72 -20.39
C ALA A 82 4.60 -12.09 -19.21
N SER A 83 5.16 -12.74 -18.19
CA SER A 83 4.41 -13.05 -16.97
C SER A 83 5.28 -12.87 -15.75
N ALA A 84 4.66 -12.44 -14.65
CA ALA A 84 5.29 -12.35 -13.36
C ALA A 84 4.29 -12.76 -12.27
N LYS A 85 4.82 -13.31 -11.18
CA LYS A 85 4.04 -13.64 -9.99
C LYS A 85 4.30 -12.61 -8.92
N THR A 86 3.25 -11.98 -8.40
CA THR A 86 3.38 -11.13 -7.22
C THR A 86 3.87 -11.99 -6.05
N PRO A 87 4.82 -11.52 -5.23
CA PRO A 87 5.17 -12.16 -3.97
C PRO A 87 3.93 -12.35 -3.09
N ALA A 88 4.02 -13.27 -2.14
CA ALA A 88 3.06 -13.30 -1.04
C ALA A 88 3.08 -11.93 -0.31
N GLY A 89 1.92 -11.47 0.12
CA GLY A 89 1.83 -10.28 0.97
C GLY A 89 2.47 -10.57 2.32
N ALA A 90 2.91 -9.53 3.02
CA ALA A 90 3.28 -9.71 4.41
C ALA A 90 2.07 -10.29 5.16
N CYS A 91 2.26 -11.40 5.87
CA CYS A 91 1.20 -11.91 6.72
C CYS A 91 1.01 -10.93 7.89
N GLN A 92 -0.24 -10.55 8.14
CA GLN A 92 -0.57 -9.61 9.19
C GLN A 92 -1.42 -10.25 10.28
N VAL A 93 -1.25 -9.77 11.51
CA VAL A 93 -2.06 -10.11 12.67
C VAL A 93 -2.77 -8.85 13.12
N GLN A 94 -4.07 -8.96 13.42
CA GLN A 94 -4.83 -7.84 13.97
C GLN A 94 -4.38 -7.56 15.41
N VAL A 95 -4.00 -6.31 15.66
CA VAL A 95 -3.64 -5.80 16.99
C VAL A 95 -4.64 -4.73 17.40
N ASN A 96 -5.31 -4.95 18.53
CA ASN A 96 -6.22 -4.00 19.16
C ASN A 96 -5.42 -3.16 20.16
N PHE A 97 -5.20 -1.91 19.80
CA PHE A 97 -4.59 -0.91 20.66
C PHE A 97 -5.65 -0.25 21.52
N GLN A 98 -5.30 0.02 22.77
CA GLN A 98 -6.17 0.71 23.70
C GLN A 98 -5.40 1.55 24.71
N VAL A 99 -5.95 2.71 25.03
CA VAL A 99 -5.39 3.67 25.99
C VAL A 99 -6.51 4.43 26.68
N THR A 100 -6.39 4.63 27.99
CA THR A 100 -7.31 5.49 28.73
C THR A 100 -6.79 6.93 28.74
N ASN A 101 -7.63 7.88 28.36
CA ASN A 101 -7.32 9.31 28.44
C ASN A 101 -8.59 10.08 28.84
N ASN A 102 -8.62 10.54 30.09
CA ASN A 102 -9.76 11.25 30.69
C ASN A 102 -9.61 12.78 30.63
N THR A 103 -8.58 13.32 29.97
CA THR A 103 -8.32 14.77 29.90
C THR A 103 -8.65 15.39 28.54
N THR A 104 -9.11 14.58 27.58
CA THR A 104 -9.53 15.07 26.26
C THR A 104 -10.72 16.00 26.40
N VAL A 105 -10.70 17.10 25.66
CA VAL A 105 -11.85 18.02 25.55
C VAL A 105 -12.67 17.71 24.29
N VAL A 106 -13.92 18.18 24.23
CA VAL A 106 -14.77 18.05 23.03
C VAL A 106 -14.03 18.64 21.82
N GLY A 107 -13.97 17.87 20.73
CA GLY A 107 -13.22 18.23 19.52
C GLY A 107 -11.72 17.90 19.56
N GLN A 108 -11.23 17.23 20.61
CA GLN A 108 -9.90 16.64 20.68
C GLN A 108 -10.00 15.12 20.67
N ASP A 109 -9.16 14.45 19.89
CA ASP A 109 -9.13 12.99 19.79
C ASP A 109 -7.74 12.43 20.11
N VAL A 110 -7.69 11.12 20.39
CA VAL A 110 -6.44 10.35 20.53
C VAL A 110 -6.11 9.65 19.22
N TYR A 111 -4.83 9.63 18.86
CA TYR A 111 -4.29 8.98 17.66
C TYR A 111 -3.14 8.05 18.01
N LEU A 112 -2.91 7.05 17.17
CA LEU A 112 -1.81 6.07 17.23
C LEU A 112 -0.87 6.27 16.03
N THR A 113 0.43 6.30 16.29
CA THR A 113 1.46 6.15 15.25
C THR A 113 2.70 5.46 15.83
N GLY A 114 3.56 4.96 14.95
CA GLY A 114 4.72 4.17 15.33
C GLY A 114 5.64 3.88 14.16
N SER A 115 6.62 3.02 14.41
CA SER A 115 7.53 2.50 13.40
C SER A 115 6.77 1.70 12.33
N GLY A 116 7.29 1.63 11.11
CA GLY A 116 6.72 0.81 10.04
C GLY A 116 5.53 1.45 9.34
N ALA A 117 5.30 1.03 8.10
CA ALA A 117 4.26 1.59 7.25
C ALA A 117 2.86 1.36 7.83
N GLU A 118 2.66 0.24 8.54
CA GLU A 118 1.39 -0.13 9.15
C GLU A 118 1.00 0.77 10.32
N LEU A 119 1.94 1.54 10.90
CA LEU A 119 1.68 2.54 11.93
C LEU A 119 2.04 3.97 11.48
N GLY A 120 2.30 4.17 10.18
CA GLY A 120 2.52 5.49 9.59
C GLY A 120 3.94 6.04 9.71
N ASN A 121 4.94 5.24 10.08
CA ASN A 121 6.35 5.65 10.18
C ASN A 121 6.57 6.94 10.99
N TRP A 122 5.93 7.05 12.15
CA TRP A 122 5.95 8.23 13.02
C TRP A 122 5.42 9.54 12.40
N ASN A 123 4.84 9.48 11.20
CA ASN A 123 4.24 10.64 10.56
C ASN A 123 2.87 10.94 11.20
N THR A 124 2.77 12.09 11.86
CA THR A 124 1.56 12.53 12.55
C THR A 124 0.38 12.78 11.61
N ALA A 125 0.64 13.10 10.33
CA ALA A 125 -0.40 13.22 9.30
C ALA A 125 -0.97 11.85 8.88
N SER A 126 -0.25 10.76 9.14
CA SER A 126 -0.67 9.38 8.89
C SER A 126 -1.11 8.65 10.17
N ALA A 127 -1.16 9.35 11.31
CA ALA A 127 -1.56 8.77 12.58
C ALA A 127 -3.04 8.33 12.53
N THR A 128 -3.33 7.18 13.11
CA THR A 128 -4.68 6.61 13.07
C THR A 128 -5.50 7.12 14.24
N LYS A 129 -6.65 7.75 13.98
CA LYS A 129 -7.60 8.17 15.01
C LYS A 129 -8.15 6.94 15.76
N LEU A 130 -8.19 7.01 17.09
CA LEU A 130 -8.85 6.02 17.93
C LEU A 130 -10.34 6.36 18.09
N SER A 131 -11.16 5.33 18.31
CA SER A 131 -12.56 5.49 18.72
C SER A 131 -12.64 5.78 20.21
N GLY A 132 -13.28 6.89 20.58
CA GLY A 132 -13.56 7.29 21.95
C GLY A 132 -14.97 6.92 22.45
N ASN A 133 -15.68 6.01 21.78
CA ASN A 133 -17.07 5.65 22.10
C ASN A 133 -17.23 5.00 23.49
N LEU A 134 -16.13 4.53 24.09
CA LEU A 134 -16.09 3.91 25.42
C LEU A 134 -15.39 4.82 26.44
N TRP A 135 -15.56 6.14 26.31
CA TRP A 135 -14.84 7.13 27.11
C TRP A 135 -14.83 6.78 28.61
N PRO A 136 -13.67 6.82 29.29
CA PRO A 136 -12.38 7.38 28.84
C PRO A 136 -11.48 6.40 28.07
N LEU A 137 -11.97 5.22 27.69
CA LEU A 137 -11.21 4.25 26.91
C LEU A 137 -11.26 4.58 25.41
N TRP A 138 -10.07 4.67 24.82
CA TRP A 138 -9.88 4.88 23.39
C TRP A 138 -9.32 3.61 22.76
N THR A 139 -9.87 3.17 21.63
CA THR A 139 -9.49 1.90 20.98
C THR A 139 -9.29 2.04 19.48
N VAL A 140 -8.42 1.21 18.90
CA VAL A 140 -8.27 1.04 17.45
C VAL A 140 -7.69 -0.33 17.11
N SER A 141 -8.14 -0.93 16.02
CA SER A 141 -7.56 -2.16 15.48
C SER A 141 -6.66 -1.84 14.28
N ARG A 142 -5.47 -2.46 14.23
CA ARG A 142 -4.53 -2.34 13.11
C ARG A 142 -4.03 -3.73 12.71
N ASN A 143 -3.93 -3.99 11.41
CA ASN A 143 -3.24 -5.18 10.90
C ASN A 143 -1.75 -4.85 10.80
N LEU A 144 -0.92 -5.56 11.58
CA LEU A 144 0.52 -5.38 11.64
C LEU A 144 1.24 -6.63 11.14
N ASN A 145 2.43 -6.48 10.57
CA ASN A 145 3.18 -7.63 10.06
C ASN A 145 3.52 -8.60 11.20
N ALA A 146 3.26 -9.88 10.97
CA ALA A 146 3.57 -10.96 11.88
C ALA A 146 5.09 -11.05 12.14
N ASN A 147 5.48 -11.62 13.28
CA ASN A 147 6.89 -11.79 13.69
C ASN A 147 7.72 -10.48 13.63
N THR A 148 7.05 -9.34 13.82
CA THR A 148 7.68 -8.01 13.73
C THR A 148 7.51 -7.29 15.05
N THR A 149 8.54 -6.57 15.47
CA THR A 149 8.47 -5.69 16.64
C THR A 149 8.20 -4.27 16.17
N TYR A 150 7.19 -3.65 16.76
CA TYR A 150 6.82 -2.26 16.48
C TYR A 150 7.05 -1.41 17.72
N GLU A 151 7.68 -0.25 17.53
CA GLU A 151 7.62 0.84 18.49
C GLU A 151 6.46 1.78 18.14
N TYR A 152 5.76 2.30 19.15
CA TYR A 152 4.61 3.18 18.92
C TYR A 152 4.39 4.16 20.07
N LYS A 153 3.61 5.20 19.78
CA LYS A 153 3.10 6.14 20.78
C LYS A 153 1.69 6.60 20.45
N TYR A 154 1.03 7.11 21.49
CA TYR A 154 -0.20 7.87 21.34
C TYR A 154 0.09 9.38 21.27
N LEU A 155 -0.78 10.10 20.58
CA LEU A 155 -0.79 11.56 20.56
C LEU A 155 -2.22 12.08 20.58
N THR A 156 -2.42 13.33 20.95
CA THR A 156 -3.72 14.01 20.85
C THR A 156 -3.67 15.12 19.80
N GLN A 157 -4.77 15.35 19.09
CA GLN A 157 -4.92 16.43 18.09
C GLN A 157 -6.38 16.90 18.06
N GLY A 158 -6.63 18.05 17.41
CA GLY A 158 -7.97 18.60 17.18
C GLY A 158 -8.02 20.07 17.58
N VAL A 159 -8.96 20.43 18.44
CA VAL A 159 -9.09 21.81 18.95
C VAL A 159 -7.91 22.30 19.79
N LYS A 160 -7.09 21.38 20.32
CA LYS A 160 -5.83 21.69 21.01
C LYS A 160 -4.63 21.32 20.12
N PRO A 161 -3.47 22.00 20.29
CA PRO A 161 -2.25 21.63 19.59
C PRO A 161 -1.90 20.15 19.78
N LEU A 162 -1.19 19.62 18.79
CA LEU A 162 -0.68 18.25 18.83
C LEU A 162 0.18 18.04 20.08
N ALA A 163 -0.14 17.00 20.87
CA ALA A 163 0.66 16.62 22.03
C ALA A 163 0.93 15.10 22.02
N TRP A 164 2.21 14.73 22.06
CA TRP A 164 2.64 13.34 22.20
C TRP A 164 2.54 12.87 23.64
N GLU A 165 2.42 11.56 23.82
CA GLU A 165 2.69 10.98 25.13
C GLU A 165 4.18 11.13 25.52
N VAL A 166 4.41 11.42 26.80
CA VAL A 166 5.77 11.56 27.36
C VAL A 166 6.44 10.21 27.62
N GLY A 167 7.75 10.24 27.84
CA GLY A 167 8.57 9.06 28.15
C GLY A 167 8.99 8.25 26.91
N ALA A 168 9.53 7.05 27.13
CA ALA A 168 10.01 6.17 26.07
C ALA A 168 8.88 5.65 25.17
N ASN A 169 9.20 5.26 23.94
CA ASN A 169 8.27 4.60 23.04
C ASN A 169 7.72 3.31 23.68
N ARG A 170 6.47 2.99 23.36
CA ARG A 170 5.88 1.69 23.71
C ARG A 170 6.32 0.67 22.68
N VAL A 171 6.33 -0.60 23.06
CA VAL A 171 6.77 -1.70 22.19
C VAL A 171 5.69 -2.76 22.15
N ILE A 172 5.45 -3.33 20.97
CA ILE A 172 4.64 -4.53 20.78
C ILE A 172 5.37 -5.53 19.89
N ASN A 173 5.44 -6.77 20.33
CA ASN A 173 5.92 -7.89 19.53
C ASN A 173 4.71 -8.58 18.91
N VAL A 174 4.57 -8.48 17.60
CA VAL A 174 3.48 -9.10 16.86
C VAL A 174 3.80 -10.59 16.68
N PRO A 175 2.90 -11.51 17.06
CA PRO A 175 3.17 -12.94 17.02
C PRO A 175 3.23 -13.46 15.58
N ALA A 176 3.48 -14.76 15.45
CA ALA A 176 3.51 -15.43 14.17
C ALA A 176 2.17 -15.36 13.44
N CYS A 177 2.25 -15.51 12.11
CA CYS A 177 1.10 -15.58 11.22
C CYS A 177 0.10 -16.66 11.68
N GLY A 178 -1.20 -16.39 11.57
CA GLY A 178 -2.26 -17.32 11.99
C GLY A 178 -2.59 -17.27 13.48
N SER A 179 -1.89 -16.45 14.27
CA SER A 179 -2.26 -16.19 15.66
C SER A 179 -3.61 -15.47 15.77
N ALA A 180 -4.32 -15.67 16.88
CA ALA A 180 -5.51 -14.90 17.21
C ALA A 180 -5.19 -13.40 17.33
N PRO A 181 -6.18 -12.50 17.15
CA PRO A 181 -5.99 -11.08 17.37
C PRO A 181 -5.40 -10.78 18.75
N VAL A 182 -4.41 -9.88 18.79
CA VAL A 182 -3.73 -9.49 20.02
C VAL A 182 -4.36 -8.21 20.55
N THR A 183 -4.63 -8.14 21.85
CA THR A 183 -5.05 -6.89 22.50
C THR A 183 -3.93 -6.38 23.38
N VAL A 184 -3.44 -5.18 23.10
CA VAL A 184 -2.48 -4.49 23.97
C VAL A 184 -3.16 -4.20 25.31
N PRO A 185 -2.57 -4.51 26.47
CA PRO A 185 -3.18 -4.18 27.76
C PRO A 185 -3.50 -2.68 27.88
N ALA A 186 -4.69 -2.37 28.38
CA ALA A 186 -5.09 -0.98 28.61
C ALA A 186 -4.12 -0.32 29.59
N SER A 187 -3.72 0.90 29.27
CA SER A 187 -2.85 1.73 30.10
C SER A 187 -3.23 3.18 29.94
N THR A 188 -2.79 4.03 30.87
CA THR A 188 -3.08 5.46 30.83
C THR A 188 -2.20 6.18 29.82
N PHE A 189 -2.77 7.17 29.13
CA PHE A 189 -2.02 8.12 28.31
C PHE A 189 -1.04 8.89 29.21
N ARG A 190 0.24 8.94 28.83
CA ARG A 190 1.30 9.57 29.64
C ARG A 190 1.41 11.05 29.25
N GLN A 191 1.15 11.96 30.19
CA GLN A 191 1.21 13.42 29.99
C GLN A 191 2.38 14.03 30.73
#